data_AF-A0A9E5AQL6-F1
#
_entry.id   AF-A0A9E5AQL6-F1
#
_cell.length_a   1.000
_cell.length_b   1.000
_cell.length_c   1.000
_cell.angle_alpha   90.00
_cell.angle_beta   90.00
_cell.angle_gamma   90.00
#
_symmetry.space_group_name_H-M   'P 1'
#
loop_
_entity.id
_entity.type
_entity.pdbx_description
1 polymer ?
#
loop_
_entity_poly.entity_id
_entity_poly.type
_entity_poly.pdbx_seq_one_letter_code
_entity_poly.pdbx_strand_id
1 'polypeptide(L)'
;MILLPAWRSNRVRIDGPWQHLSLYRLGDVDLFLSKLMRDDPIDQADVRFIVERAKLTQPQIETAIRHARVPAIPDIQEQFAICSKRFLG
;
A
#
# COMPACT_ATOMS: atom_id res chain seq x y z
N MET A 1 -4.89 9.09 1.33
CA MET A 1 -4.28 7.82 0.91
C MET A 1 -2.77 7.97 0.94
N ILE A 2 -2.08 6.94 1.41
CA ILE A 2 -0.61 6.89 1.49
C ILE A 2 -0.12 6.06 0.31
N LEU A 3 0.76 6.63 -0.52
CA LEU A 3 1.22 6.03 -1.78
C LEU A 3 2.64 6.47 -2.10
N LEU A 4 3.34 5.76 -2.99
CA LEU A 4 4.58 6.24 -3.57
C LEU A 4 4.34 7.41 -4.54
N PRO A 5 5.32 8.32 -4.75
CA PRO A 5 5.22 9.39 -5.74
C PRO A 5 4.83 8.93 -7.15
N ALA A 6 5.35 7.77 -7.57
CA ALA A 6 5.20 7.21 -8.91
C ALA A 6 4.01 6.24 -9.06
N TRP A 7 3.11 6.15 -8.07
CA TRP A 7 2.04 5.15 -8.02
C TRP A 7 1.21 5.05 -9.30
N ARG A 8 0.96 6.18 -9.97
CA ARG A 8 0.11 6.25 -11.16
C ARG A 8 0.69 5.50 -12.34
N SER A 9 2.02 5.48 -12.46
CA SER A 9 2.75 4.76 -13.50
C SER A 9 2.93 3.27 -13.15
N ASN A 10 2.84 2.91 -11.87
CA ASN A 10 3.02 1.55 -11.37
C ASN A 10 1.69 0.77 -11.24
N ARG A 11 0.61 1.29 -11.81
CA ARG A 11 -0.70 0.62 -11.79
C ARG A 11 -0.66 -0.66 -12.61
N VAL A 12 -1.35 -1.69 -12.12
CA VAL A 12 -1.46 -2.98 -12.79
C VAL A 12 -2.79 -3.02 -13.53
N ARG A 13 -2.75 -3.32 -14.83
CA ARG A 13 -3.96 -3.51 -15.65
C ARG A 13 -4.68 -4.78 -15.19
N ILE A 14 -6.01 -4.71 -15.12
CA ILE A 14 -6.86 -5.88 -14.92
C ILE A 14 -7.45 -6.24 -16.28
N ASP A 15 -7.12 -7.43 -16.76
CA ASP A 15 -7.68 -7.95 -18.00
C ASP A 15 -9.09 -8.50 -17.77
N GLY A 16 -9.94 -8.29 -18.77
CA GLY A 16 -11.31 -8.77 -18.76
C GLY A 16 -12.01 -8.56 -20.10
N PRO A 17 -13.26 -9.01 -20.26
CA PRO A 17 -13.94 -9.08 -21.55
C PRO A 17 -14.49 -7.74 -22.05
N TRP A 18 -14.11 -6.61 -21.43
CA TRP A 18 -14.70 -5.30 -21.70
C TRP A 18 -14.08 -4.61 -22.91
N GLN A 19 -14.92 -4.15 -23.84
CA GLN A 19 -14.48 -3.50 -25.08
C GLN A 19 -14.19 -2.00 -24.91
N HIS A 20 -14.83 -1.34 -23.94
CA HIS A 20 -14.74 0.12 -23.74
C HIS A 20 -14.24 0.52 -22.35
N LEU A 21 -13.80 -0.44 -21.54
CA LEU A 21 -13.31 -0.19 -20.18
C LEU A 21 -11.89 -0.73 -20.04
N SER A 22 -10.95 0.16 -19.67
CA SER A 22 -9.63 -0.24 -19.19
C SER A 22 -9.60 -0.12 -17.67
N LEU A 23 -9.56 -1.25 -16.97
CA LEU A 23 -9.52 -1.29 -15.52
C LEU A 23 -8.08 -1.43 -15.02
N TYR A 24 -7.75 -0.69 -13.96
CA TYR A 24 -6.44 -0.71 -13.33
C TYR A 24 -6.59 -0.76 -11.81
N ARG A 25 -5.69 -1.48 -11.15
CA ARG A 25 -5.49 -1.43 -9.71
C ARG A 25 -4.16 -0.74 -9.36
N LEU A 26 -3.98 -0.40 -8.09
CA LEU A 26 -2.66 -0.05 -7.56
C LEU A 26 -1.71 -1.22 -7.74
N GLY A 27 -0.42 -0.93 -7.96
CA GLY A 27 0.64 -1.92 -7.83
C GLY A 27 0.72 -2.44 -6.38
N ASP A 28 1.33 -3.61 -6.18
CA ASP A 28 1.26 -4.31 -4.89
C ASP A 28 1.84 -3.50 -3.73
N VAL A 29 2.93 -2.76 -3.97
CA VAL A 29 3.55 -1.85 -2.99
C VAL A 29 2.62 -0.69 -2.62
N ASP A 30 1.98 -0.08 -3.61
CA ASP A 30 1.03 1.01 -3.38
C ASP A 30 -0.26 0.52 -2.72
N LEU A 31 -0.70 -0.70 -3.03
CA LEU A 31 -1.82 -1.35 -2.38
C LEU A 31 -1.51 -1.63 -0.90
N PHE A 32 -0.30 -2.12 -0.60
CA PHE A 32 0.21 -2.25 0.77
C PHE A 32 0.18 -0.90 1.52
N LEU A 33 0.78 0.15 0.95
CA LEU A 33 0.82 1.47 1.58
C LEU A 33 -0.57 2.07 1.80
N SER A 34 -1.51 1.82 0.89
CA SER A 34 -2.86 2.35 0.98
C SER A 34 -3.61 1.89 2.24
N LYS A 35 -3.16 0.78 2.85
CA LYS A 35 -3.73 0.19 4.06
C LYS A 35 -3.07 0.65 5.36
N LEU A 36 -1.97 1.38 5.30
CA LEU A 36 -1.27 1.88 6.50
C LEU A 36 -1.87 3.19 7.05
N MET A 37 -3.15 3.46 6.78
CA MET A 37 -3.83 4.68 7.21
C MET A 37 -4.49 4.55 8.59
N ARG A 38 -4.70 3.32 9.08
CA ARG A 38 -5.34 3.03 10.36
C ARG A 38 -4.81 1.71 10.92
N ASP A 39 -4.56 1.66 12.23
CA ASP A 39 -4.22 0.46 12.97
C ASP A 39 -5.51 -0.19 13.50
N ASP A 40 -6.26 -0.85 12.61
CA ASP A 40 -7.41 -1.65 13.01
C ASP A 40 -7.33 -3.09 12.49
N PRO A 41 -8.07 -4.04 13.10
CA PRO A 41 -7.95 -5.46 12.77
C PRO A 41 -8.20 -5.81 11.29
N ILE A 42 -9.07 -5.06 10.60
CA ILE A 42 -9.42 -5.31 9.21
C ILE A 42 -8.27 -4.86 8.32
N ASP A 43 -7.80 -3.63 8.49
CA ASP A 43 -6.65 -3.12 7.72
C ASP A 43 -5.39 -3.98 7.98
N GLN A 44 -5.18 -4.43 9.21
CA GLN A 44 -4.06 -5.32 9.53
C GLN A 44 -4.16 -6.69 8.86
N ALA A 45 -5.36 -7.25 8.73
CA ALA A 45 -5.58 -8.50 8.00
C ALA A 45 -5.33 -8.30 6.50
N ASP A 46 -5.81 -7.20 5.93
CA ASP A 46 -5.59 -6.86 4.52
C ASP A 46 -4.10 -6.67 4.21
N VAL A 47 -3.35 -5.93 5.04
CA VAL A 47 -1.91 -5.71 4.84
C VAL A 47 -1.14 -7.03 4.81
N ARG A 48 -1.39 -7.93 5.79
CA ARG A 48 -0.75 -9.25 5.83
C ARG A 48 -1.05 -10.05 4.57
N PHE A 49 -2.32 -10.10 4.17
CA PHE A 49 -2.72 -10.79 2.95
C PHE A 49 -2.02 -10.22 1.71
N ILE A 50 -1.90 -8.89 1.59
CA ILE A 50 -1.21 -8.25 0.46
C ILE A 50 0.28 -8.63 0.46
N VAL A 51 0.97 -8.52 1.60
CA VAL A 51 2.40 -8.86 1.73
C VAL A 51 2.66 -10.29 1.32
N GLU A 52 1.86 -11.24 1.83
CA GLU A 52 1.99 -12.66 1.53
C GLU A 52 1.73 -12.95 0.05
N ARG A 53 0.61 -12.43 -0.49
CA ARG A 53 0.20 -12.70 -1.87
C ARG A 53 1.13 -12.09 -2.90
N ALA A 54 1.62 -10.87 -2.64
CA ALA A 54 2.56 -10.18 -3.51
C ALA A 54 4.02 -10.61 -3.27
N LYS A 55 4.27 -11.45 -2.25
CA LYS A 55 5.61 -11.88 -1.83
C LYS A 55 6.55 -10.69 -1.61
N LEU A 56 6.05 -9.63 -0.96
CA LEU A 56 6.86 -8.46 -0.66
C LEU A 56 7.96 -8.86 0.32
N THR A 57 9.20 -8.61 -0.08
CA THR A 57 10.37 -8.85 0.76
C THR A 57 10.54 -7.72 1.78
N GLN A 58 11.22 -8.02 2.88
CA GLN A 58 11.52 -7.04 3.93
C GLN A 58 12.18 -5.75 3.36
N PRO A 59 13.20 -5.82 2.47
CA PRO A 59 13.77 -4.61 1.88
C PRO A 59 12.78 -3.80 1.02
N GLN A 60 11.84 -4.47 0.33
CA GLN A 60 10.82 -3.77 -0.45
C GLN A 60 9.84 -3.03 0.47
N ILE A 61 9.45 -3.65 1.59
CA ILE A 61 8.57 -3.03 2.59
C ILE A 61 9.26 -1.81 3.23
N GLU A 62 10.51 -1.95 3.66
CA GLU A 62 11.30 -0.86 4.23
C GLU A 62 11.44 0.32 3.26
N THR A 63 11.74 0.01 1.99
CA THR A 63 11.85 1.02 0.93
C THR A 63 10.51 1.69 0.69
N ALA A 64 9.42 0.93 0.64
CA ALA A 64 8.08 1.47 0.44
C ALA A 64 7.68 2.45 1.55
N ILE A 65 7.87 2.05 2.82
CA ILE A 65 7.57 2.90 3.98
C ILE A 65 8.40 4.18 3.95
N ARG A 66 9.70 4.08 3.67
CA ARG A 66 10.62 5.23 3.63
C ARG A 66 10.23 6.26 2.57
N HIS A 67 9.76 5.81 1.42
CA HIS A 67 9.45 6.67 0.27
C HIS A 67 7.96 7.00 0.12
N ALA A 68 7.12 6.55 1.04
CA ALA A 68 5.69 6.83 1.03
C ALA A 68 5.41 8.33 1.18
N ARG A 69 4.49 8.85 0.39
CA ARG A 69 3.88 10.16 0.60
C ARG A 69 2.75 10.02 1.59
N VAL A 70 2.98 10.48 2.81
CA VAL A 70 2.00 10.50 3.88
C VAL A 70 1.31 11.87 3.90
N PRO A 71 -0.03 11.94 3.86
CA PRO A 71 -0.76 13.20 4.02
C PRO A 71 -0.35 13.93 5.30
N ALA A 72 -0.27 15.26 5.24
CA ALA A 72 0.03 16.12 6.40
C ALA A 72 -1.21 16.30 7.31
N ILE A 73 -1.78 15.18 7.73
CA ILE A 73 -2.92 15.10 8.67
C ILE A 73 -2.39 14.35 9.89
N PRO A 74 -2.37 14.95 11.10
CA PRO A 74 -1.72 14.36 12.27
C PRO A 74 -2.10 12.91 12.54
N ASP A 75 -3.41 12.62 12.58
CA ASP A 75 -3.93 11.27 12.82
C ASP A 75 -3.40 10.26 11.79
N ILE A 76 -3.34 10.63 10.51
CA ILE A 76 -2.84 9.73 9.46
C ILE A 76 -1.33 9.49 9.62
N GLN A 77 -0.57 10.51 10.01
CA GLN A 77 0.88 10.39 10.24
C GLN A 77 1.18 9.51 11.45
N GLU A 78 0.43 9.66 12.53
CA GLU A 78 0.54 8.83 13.72
C GLU A 78 0.21 7.36 13.41
N GLN A 79 -0.94 7.12 12.77
CA GLN A 79 -1.37 5.78 12.39
C GLN A 79 -0.37 5.12 11.44
N PHE A 80 0.14 5.86 10.45
CA PHE A 80 1.19 5.37 9.56
C PHE A 80 2.46 4.96 10.32
N ALA A 81 2.90 5.75 11.30
CA ALA A 81 4.07 5.43 12.11
C ALA A 81 3.85 4.17 12.97
N ILE A 82 2.67 4.00 13.57
CA ILE A 82 2.30 2.81 14.35
C ILE A 82 2.30 1.57 13.45
N CYS A 83 1.58 1.63 12.32
CA CYS A 83 1.49 0.53 11.37
C CYS A 83 2.87 0.16 10.81
N SER A 84 3.67 1.15 10.41
CA SER A 84 5.01 0.92 9.84
C SER A 84 5.93 0.16 10.79
N LYS A 85 5.92 0.49 12.09
CA LYS A 85 6.76 -0.19 13.09
C LYS A 85 6.53 -1.71 13.14
N ARG A 86 5.30 -2.18 12.86
CA ARG A 86 4.95 -3.60 12.85
C ARG A 86 5.61 -4.39 11.71
N PHE A 87 6.04 -3.71 10.66
CA PHE A 87 6.66 -4.31 9.48
C PHE A 87 8.14 -3.94 9.31
N LEU A 88 8.72 -3.20 10.25
CA LEU A 88 10.13 -2.79 10.27
C LEU A 88 10.94 -3.52 11.37
N GLY A 89 10.30 -4.40 12.14
CA GLY A 89 10.86 -5.11 13.29
C GLY A 89 10.83 -6.61 13.12
#